data_AF-A0A673AA18-F1
#
_entry.id   AF-A0A673AA18-F1
#
_cell.length_a   1.000
_cell.length_b   1.000
_cell.length_c   1.000
_cell.angle_alpha   90.00
_cell.angle_beta   90.00
_cell.angle_gamma   90.00
#
_symmetry.space_group_name_H-M   'P 1'
#
loop_
_entity.id
_entity.type
_entity.pdbx_description
1 polymer ?
#
loop_
_entity_poly.entity_id
_entity_poly.type
_entity_poly.pdbx_seq_one_letter_code
_entity_poly.pdbx_strand_id
1 'polypeptide(L)'
;MSPFLNTTLRPYLNAVRATLQAALCLENFSSQVVERHNKPEVEVRSSKELLLQPVVISRNDKEKVLIEGSINSVRVSIAVKQADEIEKILCHKFMRFMMMRAENFFILRRKPVEGYDISFLITNFHTEQMYKHKLVDFVIHFMEEIDKEISEMKLSVNARARIVAEEFLKNVRNASSIQNVVTRVYSPFLLVTFFLKLRNNSLLSTVLMTVLTDGPKQAGGTLKGQISTRVENYRRKTANQRGDETRGNRPIWRCHRLHPSGAFPCTHEYQ
;
A
#
# COMPACT_ATOMS: atom_id res chain seq x y z
N MET A 1 0.12 14.53 34.94
CA MET A 1 1.11 13.75 34.16
C MET A 1 0.76 13.92 32.68
N SER A 2 1.36 14.88 32.00
CA SER A 2 1.10 15.18 30.58
C SER A 2 1.78 14.13 29.68
N PRO A 3 1.16 13.69 28.57
CA PRO A 3 1.72 12.64 27.73
C PRO A 3 2.82 13.21 26.82
N PHE A 4 4.08 13.09 27.25
CA PHE A 4 5.25 13.72 26.63
C PHE A 4 5.95 12.86 25.55
N LEU A 5 5.24 12.02 24.80
CA LEU A 5 5.86 11.08 23.83
C LEU A 5 5.38 11.20 22.37
N ASN A 6 4.91 12.38 21.94
CA ASN A 6 4.73 12.66 20.50
C ASN A 6 5.05 14.11 20.09
N THR A 7 6.12 14.67 20.67
CA THR A 7 6.45 16.10 20.54
C THR A 7 6.95 16.51 19.16
N THR A 8 7.62 15.62 18.40
CA THR A 8 8.20 15.96 17.08
C THR A 8 7.34 15.57 15.88
N LEU A 9 6.36 14.66 16.02
CA LEU A 9 5.53 14.20 14.90
C LEU A 9 4.63 15.33 14.38
N ARG A 10 3.96 16.04 15.28
CA ARG A 10 3.01 17.09 14.92
C ARG A 10 3.68 18.28 14.21
N PRO A 11 4.84 18.82 14.67
CA PRO A 11 5.60 19.79 13.92
C PRO A 11 6.04 19.29 12.53
N TYR A 12 6.50 18.04 12.43
CA TYR A 12 6.89 17.43 11.16
C TYR A 12 5.73 17.37 10.15
N LEU A 13 4.58 16.84 10.56
CA LEU A 13 3.39 16.77 9.71
C LEU A 13 2.85 18.16 9.34
N ASN A 14 2.93 19.13 10.25
CA ASN A 14 2.57 20.51 9.96
C ASN A 14 3.49 21.15 8.91
N ALA A 15 4.81 20.90 8.99
CA ALA A 15 5.75 21.37 7.98
C ALA A 15 5.45 20.74 6.61
N VAL A 16 5.26 19.41 6.56
CA VAL A 16 4.88 18.71 5.32
C VAL A 16 3.57 19.26 4.76
N ARG A 17 2.55 19.47 5.60
CA ARG A 17 1.25 20.04 5.20
C ARG A 17 1.42 21.43 4.58
N ALA A 18 2.17 22.32 5.22
CA ALA A 18 2.38 23.68 4.73
C ALA A 18 3.12 23.67 3.39
N THR A 19 4.15 22.84 3.25
CA THR A 19 4.91 22.69 2.00
C THR A 19 4.05 22.10 0.88
N LEU A 20 3.23 21.09 1.16
CA LEU A 20 2.32 20.52 0.17
C LEU A 20 1.25 21.53 -0.26
N GLN A 21 0.74 22.34 0.66
CA GLN A 21 -0.23 23.38 0.34
C GLN A 21 0.36 24.47 -0.57
N ALA A 22 1.64 24.79 -0.41
CA ALA A 22 2.37 25.70 -1.30
C ALA A 22 2.72 25.04 -2.65
N ALA A 23 3.11 23.76 -2.64
CA ALA A 23 3.53 23.04 -3.85
C ALA A 23 2.36 22.68 -4.78
N LEU A 24 1.15 22.45 -4.24
CA LEU A 24 -0.05 22.07 -5.02
C LEU A 24 -0.77 23.26 -5.69
N CYS A 25 -0.01 24.29 -6.08
CA CYS A 25 -0.45 25.37 -6.94
C CYS A 25 -0.15 24.99 -8.40
N LEU A 26 -0.91 24.02 -8.90
CA LEU A 26 -0.70 23.43 -10.22
C LEU A 26 -1.59 24.07 -11.28
N GLU A 27 -1.04 24.25 -12.47
CA GLU A 27 -1.74 24.77 -13.64
C GLU A 27 -1.63 23.79 -14.81
N ASN A 28 -2.60 23.83 -15.72
CA ASN A 28 -2.54 23.03 -16.92
C ASN A 28 -1.49 23.61 -17.87
N PHE A 29 -0.47 22.82 -18.20
CA PHE A 29 0.66 23.25 -19.02
C PHE A 29 0.92 22.23 -20.14
N SER A 30 0.93 22.71 -21.39
CA SER A 30 1.21 21.88 -22.57
C SER A 30 2.72 21.68 -22.74
N SER A 31 3.15 20.51 -23.20
CA SER A 31 4.57 20.22 -23.38
C SER A 31 5.20 21.14 -24.42
N GLN A 32 6.35 21.73 -24.08
CA GLN A 32 7.12 22.57 -25.00
C GLN A 32 7.97 21.75 -25.99
N VAL A 33 8.27 20.49 -25.67
CA VAL A 33 9.16 19.63 -26.46
C VAL A 33 8.39 18.81 -27.49
N VAL A 34 7.19 18.36 -27.15
CA VAL A 34 6.38 17.49 -28.02
C VAL A 34 5.01 18.13 -28.24
N GLU A 35 4.70 18.42 -29.50
CA GLU A 35 3.43 19.05 -29.89
C GLU A 35 2.24 18.19 -29.44
N ARG A 36 1.18 18.83 -28.93
CA ARG A 36 -0.09 18.20 -28.51
C ARG A 36 0.02 17.16 -27.39
N HIS A 37 1.15 17.09 -26.70
CA HIS A 37 1.31 16.26 -25.50
C HIS A 37 1.18 17.10 -24.23
N ASN A 38 0.54 16.51 -23.21
CA ASN A 38 0.58 17.00 -21.84
C ASN A 38 1.15 15.88 -20.97
N LYS A 39 2.34 16.11 -20.42
CA LYS A 39 3.06 15.16 -19.59
C LYS A 39 3.42 15.83 -18.27
N PRO A 40 3.46 15.08 -17.15
CA PRO A 40 3.89 15.63 -15.87
C PRO A 40 5.37 16.05 -15.96
N GLU A 41 5.63 17.35 -15.89
CA GLU A 41 6.98 17.92 -16.09
C GLU A 41 7.97 17.41 -15.02
N VAL A 42 7.51 17.12 -13.81
CA VAL A 42 8.34 16.55 -12.73
C VAL A 42 8.89 15.13 -13.04
N GLU A 43 8.23 14.39 -13.94
CA GLU A 43 8.70 13.07 -14.41
C GLU A 43 9.59 13.18 -15.65
N VAL A 44 9.24 14.05 -16.61
CA VAL A 44 9.96 14.18 -17.88
C VAL A 44 11.25 14.96 -17.71
N ARG A 45 11.23 16.02 -16.89
CA ARG A 45 12.37 16.90 -16.58
C ARG A 45 13.11 17.43 -17.82
N SER A 46 12.40 17.67 -18.91
CA SER A 46 12.98 18.21 -20.15
C SER A 46 13.32 19.69 -20.02
N SER A 47 12.46 20.45 -19.35
CA SER A 47 12.55 21.90 -19.19
C SER A 47 12.87 22.24 -17.74
N LYS A 48 14.06 22.79 -17.47
CA LYS A 48 14.51 23.09 -16.10
C LYS A 48 13.76 24.28 -15.48
N GLU A 49 13.31 25.21 -16.32
CA GLU A 49 12.54 26.39 -15.97
C GLU A 49 11.14 26.05 -15.42
N LEU A 50 10.63 24.85 -15.72
CA LEU A 50 9.33 24.38 -15.23
C LEU A 50 9.43 23.62 -13.90
N LEU A 51 10.66 23.33 -13.45
CA LEU A 51 10.92 22.57 -12.23
C LEU A 51 11.17 23.54 -11.06
N LEU A 52 10.53 23.27 -9.94
CA LEU A 52 10.80 23.97 -8.68
C LEU A 52 11.94 23.28 -7.93
N GLN A 53 12.56 24.02 -7.02
CA GLN A 53 13.60 23.47 -6.16
C GLN A 53 13.04 22.30 -5.32
N PRO A 54 13.64 21.10 -5.38
CA PRO A 54 13.25 19.99 -4.52
C PRO A 54 13.46 20.33 -3.04
N VAL A 55 12.46 20.04 -2.21
CA VAL A 55 12.50 20.27 -0.76
C VAL A 55 12.44 18.94 -0.04
N VAL A 56 13.35 18.74 0.91
CA VAL A 56 13.34 17.57 1.81
C VAL A 56 12.98 18.02 3.21
N ILE A 57 11.99 17.38 3.79
CA ILE A 57 11.57 17.59 5.18
C ILE A 57 11.89 16.31 5.92
N SER A 58 12.79 16.37 6.88
CA SER A 58 13.20 15.22 7.70
C SER A 58 12.73 15.42 9.14
N ARG A 59 12.15 14.37 9.72
CA ARG A 59 11.96 14.29 11.17
C ARG A 59 13.24 13.78 11.84
N ASN A 60 13.78 12.68 11.30
CA ASN A 60 15.00 12.00 11.70
C ASN A 60 15.75 11.53 10.44
N ASP A 61 16.96 10.96 10.58
CA ASP A 61 17.75 10.45 9.44
C ASP A 61 17.02 9.39 8.59
N LYS A 62 16.11 8.64 9.21
CA LYS A 62 15.32 7.57 8.58
C LYS A 62 13.95 8.03 8.07
N GLU A 63 13.34 9.01 8.72
CA GLU A 63 11.98 9.50 8.42
C GLU A 63 12.07 10.84 7.69
N LYS A 64 11.80 10.83 6.39
CA LYS A 64 11.87 12.03 5.55
C LYS A 64 10.88 11.99 4.38
N VAL A 65 10.41 13.16 3.97
CA VAL A 65 9.62 13.37 2.74
C VAL A 65 10.40 14.24 1.78
N LEU A 66 10.49 13.82 0.52
CA LEU A 66 10.96 14.61 -0.60
C LEU A 66 9.76 15.12 -1.39
N ILE A 67 9.68 16.44 -1.58
CA ILE A 67 8.65 17.10 -2.37
C ILE A 67 9.35 17.76 -3.56
N GLU A 68 8.96 17.35 -4.75
CA GLU A 68 9.46 17.88 -6.01
C GLU A 68 8.29 18.52 -6.75
N GLY A 69 8.32 19.84 -6.89
CA GLY A 69 7.28 20.60 -7.58
C GLY A 69 7.65 20.90 -9.03
N SER A 70 6.63 21.07 -9.86
CA SER A 70 6.71 21.66 -11.19
C SER A 70 5.43 22.45 -11.47
N ILE A 71 5.35 23.10 -12.62
CA ILE A 71 4.17 23.89 -13.02
C ILE A 71 2.86 23.08 -13.06
N ASN A 72 2.91 21.83 -13.55
CA ASN A 72 1.70 21.02 -13.78
C ASN A 72 1.60 19.76 -12.92
N SER A 73 2.64 19.44 -12.14
CA SER A 73 2.69 18.24 -11.33
C SER A 73 3.61 18.35 -10.12
N VAL A 74 3.25 17.64 -9.04
CA VAL A 74 4.06 17.48 -7.83
C VAL A 74 4.31 15.99 -7.61
N ARG A 75 5.56 15.63 -7.33
CA ARG A 75 5.94 14.31 -6.83
C ARG A 75 6.26 14.39 -5.35
N VAL A 76 5.66 13.48 -4.58
CA VAL A 76 5.85 13.39 -3.13
C VAL A 76 6.37 12.00 -2.80
N SER A 77 7.59 11.89 -2.29
CA SER A 77 8.21 10.61 -1.94
C SER A 77 8.45 10.52 -0.45
N ILE A 78 8.04 9.42 0.17
CA ILE A 78 8.00 9.25 1.62
C ILE A 78 8.91 8.08 2.00
N ALA A 79 9.81 8.34 2.95
CA ALA A 79 10.59 7.33 3.65
C ALA A 79 9.93 7.08 5.01
N VAL A 80 9.52 5.84 5.22
CA VAL A 80 8.76 5.38 6.39
C VAL A 80 9.74 4.89 7.46
N LYS A 81 9.37 5.07 8.73
CA LYS A 81 10.15 4.55 9.84
C LYS A 81 10.27 3.02 9.77
N GLN A 82 11.50 2.52 9.89
CA GLN A 82 11.78 1.08 9.96
C GLN A 82 12.73 0.84 11.14
N ALA A 83 12.20 0.31 12.25
CA ALA A 83 12.99 0.03 13.45
C ALA A 83 13.74 -1.30 13.33
N ASP A 84 13.06 -2.34 12.84
CA ASP A 84 13.57 -3.72 12.81
C ASP A 84 13.45 -4.36 11.40
N GLU A 85 14.11 -5.50 11.20
CA GLU A 85 14.03 -6.26 9.94
C GLU A 85 12.60 -6.72 9.60
N ILE A 86 11.81 -7.07 10.62
CA ILE A 86 10.40 -7.45 10.44
C ILE A 86 9.61 -6.25 9.88
N GLU A 87 9.80 -5.05 10.44
CA GLU A 87 9.13 -3.84 9.96
C GLU A 87 9.57 -3.48 8.55
N LYS A 88 10.85 -3.64 8.22
CA LYS A 88 11.35 -3.45 6.85
C LYS A 88 10.64 -4.35 5.85
N ILE A 89 10.47 -5.64 6.16
CA ILE A 89 9.76 -6.59 5.30
C ILE A 89 8.26 -6.25 5.21
N LEU A 90 7.64 -5.90 6.33
CA LEU A 90 6.22 -5.53 6.38
C LEU A 90 5.95 -4.26 5.59
N CYS A 91 6.76 -3.22 5.78
CA CYS A 91 6.70 -1.95 5.04
C CYS A 91 6.83 -2.21 3.55
N HIS A 92 7.89 -2.93 3.12
CA HIS A 92 8.11 -3.23 1.70
C HIS A 92 6.94 -4.00 1.07
N LYS A 93 6.39 -5.02 1.76
CA LYS A 93 5.22 -5.77 1.27
C LYS A 93 3.96 -4.92 1.22
N PHE A 94 3.74 -4.08 2.22
CA PHE A 94 2.57 -3.20 2.30
C PHE A 94 2.60 -2.11 1.21
N MET A 95 3.73 -1.42 1.03
CA MET A 95 3.90 -0.44 -0.05
C MET A 95 3.74 -1.09 -1.42
N ARG A 96 4.37 -2.26 -1.64
CA ARG A 96 4.21 -3.01 -2.90
C ARG A 96 2.75 -3.38 -3.16
N PHE A 97 2.02 -3.78 -2.13
CA PHE A 97 0.59 -4.08 -2.25
C PHE A 97 -0.24 -2.88 -2.70
N MET A 98 0.06 -1.69 -2.18
CA MET A 98 -0.61 -0.46 -2.58
C MET A 98 -0.25 -0.04 -4.01
N MET A 99 1.02 -0.12 -4.39
CA MET A 99 1.48 0.22 -5.74
C MET A 99 0.89 -0.69 -6.82
N MET A 100 0.65 -1.98 -6.53
CA MET A 100 -0.05 -2.89 -7.44
C MET A 100 -1.50 -2.45 -7.75
N ARG A 101 -2.08 -1.55 -6.96
CA ARG A 101 -3.44 -1.02 -7.11
C ARG A 101 -3.46 0.46 -7.50
N ALA A 102 -2.34 0.98 -7.99
CA ALA A 102 -2.21 2.38 -8.41
C ALA A 102 -3.21 2.80 -9.53
N GLU A 103 -3.82 1.85 -10.25
CA GLU A 103 -4.89 2.17 -11.22
C GLU A 103 -6.18 2.64 -10.53
N ASN A 104 -6.55 2.02 -9.40
CA ASN A 104 -7.69 2.46 -8.59
C ASN A 104 -7.32 3.65 -7.70
N PHE A 105 -6.04 3.74 -7.35
CA PHE A 105 -5.47 4.80 -6.55
C PHE A 105 -4.62 5.71 -7.43
N PHE A 106 -5.30 6.55 -8.19
CA PHE A 106 -4.75 7.27 -9.35
C PHE A 106 -3.65 8.31 -9.02
N ILE A 107 -3.44 8.65 -7.75
CA ILE A 107 -2.33 9.53 -7.32
C ILE A 107 -1.06 8.75 -6.93
N LEU A 108 -1.07 7.42 -6.89
CA LEU A 108 0.11 6.61 -6.56
C LEU A 108 0.99 6.36 -7.78
N ARG A 109 2.31 6.43 -7.59
CA ARG A 109 3.26 5.94 -8.59
C ARG A 109 3.37 4.43 -8.50
N ARG A 110 3.53 3.77 -9.65
CA ARG A 110 3.74 2.31 -9.74
C ARG A 110 5.09 1.85 -9.18
N LYS A 111 6.06 2.75 -9.13
CA LYS A 111 7.40 2.54 -8.59
C LYS A 111 7.78 3.76 -7.72
N PRO A 112 8.37 3.56 -6.53
CA PRO A 112 8.82 4.68 -5.72
C PRO A 112 10.10 5.29 -6.32
N VAL A 113 10.44 6.49 -5.87
CA VAL A 113 11.76 7.09 -6.11
C VAL A 113 12.81 6.29 -5.34
N GLU A 114 14.01 6.18 -5.90
CA GLU A 114 15.11 5.48 -5.25
C GLU A 114 15.44 6.10 -3.88
N GLY A 115 15.63 5.25 -2.86
CA GLY A 115 15.85 5.69 -1.49
C GLY A 115 14.58 6.07 -0.71
N TYR A 116 13.39 5.89 -1.29
CA TYR A 116 12.09 6.11 -0.65
C TYR A 116 11.21 4.86 -0.77
N ASP A 117 10.25 4.70 0.13
CA ASP A 117 9.41 3.50 0.21
C ASP A 117 8.17 3.60 -0.69
N ILE A 118 7.62 4.80 -0.82
CA ILE A 118 6.44 5.08 -1.64
C ILE A 118 6.49 6.48 -2.23
N SER A 119 5.90 6.65 -3.41
CA SER A 119 5.80 7.95 -4.07
C SER A 119 4.41 8.20 -4.65
N PHE A 120 3.95 9.43 -4.50
CA PHE A 120 2.74 9.97 -5.12
C PHE A 120 3.11 10.87 -6.29
N LEU A 121 2.26 10.89 -7.31
CA LEU A 121 2.30 11.82 -8.42
C LEU A 121 0.95 12.52 -8.50
N ILE A 122 0.95 13.82 -8.21
CA ILE A 122 -0.24 14.66 -8.26
C ILE A 122 -0.09 15.58 -9.47
N THR A 123 -1.07 15.57 -10.38
CA THR A 123 -1.08 16.42 -11.58
C THR A 123 -2.19 17.46 -11.50
N ASN A 124 -2.18 18.44 -12.39
CA ASN A 124 -3.25 19.41 -12.54
C ASN A 124 -4.63 18.74 -12.72
N PHE A 125 -4.70 17.62 -13.44
CA PHE A 125 -5.95 16.86 -13.62
C PHE A 125 -6.53 16.38 -12.28
N HIS A 126 -5.69 16.04 -11.31
CA HIS A 126 -6.16 15.63 -9.98
C HIS A 126 -6.71 16.81 -9.18
N THR A 127 -6.10 17.99 -9.28
CA THR A 127 -6.55 19.21 -8.60
C THR A 127 -7.80 19.83 -9.25
N GLU A 128 -8.04 19.55 -10.54
CA GLU A 128 -9.27 19.91 -11.24
C GLU A 128 -10.45 18.99 -10.83
N GLN A 129 -10.17 17.70 -10.60
CA GLN A 129 -11.21 16.73 -10.23
C GLN A 129 -11.50 16.68 -8.73
N MET A 130 -10.53 17.00 -7.88
CA MET A 130 -10.66 16.96 -6.43
C MET A 130 -10.12 18.23 -5.79
N TYR A 131 -10.71 18.61 -4.67
CA TYR A 131 -10.22 19.75 -3.92
C TYR A 131 -8.80 19.53 -3.40
N LYS A 132 -7.89 20.48 -3.69
CA LYS A 132 -6.48 20.43 -3.27
C LYS A 132 -6.30 20.18 -1.77
N HIS A 133 -7.14 20.78 -0.92
CA HIS A 133 -7.04 20.60 0.52
C HIS A 133 -7.35 19.16 0.95
N LYS A 134 -8.24 18.44 0.24
CA LYS A 134 -8.50 17.02 0.48
C LYS A 134 -7.34 16.13 0.05
N LEU A 135 -6.63 16.50 -1.01
CA LEU A 135 -5.39 15.82 -1.40
C LEU A 135 -4.30 15.98 -0.34
N VAL A 136 -4.13 17.19 0.19
CA VAL A 136 -3.18 17.44 1.29
C VAL A 136 -3.57 16.63 2.53
N ASP A 137 -4.84 16.70 2.95
CA ASP A 137 -5.36 15.92 4.09
C ASP A 137 -5.14 14.42 3.89
N PHE A 138 -5.35 13.94 2.67
CA PHE A 138 -5.15 12.55 2.31
C PHE A 138 -3.69 12.12 2.52
N VAL A 139 -2.72 12.89 2.03
CA VAL A 139 -1.29 12.56 2.18
C VAL A 139 -0.87 12.58 3.65
N ILE A 140 -1.31 13.56 4.43
CA ILE A 140 -1.00 13.64 5.86
C ILE A 140 -1.64 12.46 6.62
N HIS A 141 -2.91 12.16 6.34
CA HIS A 141 -3.58 11.02 6.95
C HIS A 141 -2.89 9.70 6.58
N PHE A 142 -2.47 9.55 5.32
CA PHE A 142 -1.71 8.39 4.88
C PHE A 142 -0.41 8.21 5.67
N MET A 143 0.34 9.30 5.90
CA MET A 143 1.56 9.26 6.73
C MET A 143 1.27 8.82 8.17
N GLU A 144 0.17 9.27 8.76
CA GLU A 144 -0.22 8.90 10.13
C GLU A 144 -0.66 7.43 10.27
N GLU A 145 -1.35 6.91 9.25
CA GLU A 145 -1.93 5.56 9.31
C GLU A 145 -0.92 4.46 8.96
N ILE A 146 0.11 4.72 8.15
CA ILE A 146 1.13 3.72 7.83
C ILE A 146 1.83 3.20 9.11
N ASP A 147 2.23 4.10 10.00
CA ASP A 147 2.96 3.73 11.21
C ASP A 147 2.11 2.83 12.13
N LYS A 148 0.80 3.11 12.22
CA LYS A 148 -0.16 2.30 12.98
C LYS A 148 -0.36 0.95 12.32
N GLU A 149 -0.58 0.91 11.01
CA GLU A 149 -0.83 -0.33 10.27
C GLU A 149 0.39 -1.27 10.33
N ILE A 150 1.61 -0.74 10.20
CA ILE A 150 2.84 -1.55 10.33
C ILE A 150 2.95 -2.12 11.75
N SER A 151 2.64 -1.31 12.77
CA SER A 151 2.66 -1.76 14.16
C SER A 151 1.62 -2.86 14.42
N GLU A 152 0.40 -2.71 13.90
CA GLU A 152 -0.66 -3.71 13.99
C GLU A 152 -0.30 -5.01 13.26
N MET A 153 0.25 -4.91 12.04
CA MET A 153 0.73 -6.07 11.29
C MET A 153 1.84 -6.82 12.06
N LYS A 154 2.78 -6.10 12.69
CA LYS A 154 3.84 -6.69 13.50
C LYS A 154 3.27 -7.47 14.69
N LEU A 155 2.34 -6.86 15.43
CA LEU A 155 1.65 -7.52 16.54
C LEU A 155 0.87 -8.76 16.08
N SER A 156 0.18 -8.68 14.95
CA SER A 156 -0.56 -9.80 14.35
C SER A 156 0.35 -10.97 13.96
N VAL A 157 1.52 -10.70 13.39
CA VAL A 157 2.50 -11.74 13.05
C VAL A 157 3.03 -12.41 14.32
N ASN A 158 3.40 -11.63 15.33
CA ASN A 158 3.92 -12.16 16.59
C ASN A 158 2.89 -13.00 17.35
N ALA A 159 1.64 -12.55 17.42
CA ALA A 159 0.55 -13.30 18.05
C ALA A 159 0.30 -14.63 17.34
N ARG A 160 0.27 -14.63 15.99
CA ARG A 160 0.10 -15.86 15.22
C ARG A 160 1.28 -16.82 15.36
N ALA A 161 2.52 -16.32 15.34
CA ALA A 161 3.71 -17.13 15.54
C ALA A 161 3.67 -17.83 16.91
N ARG A 162 3.22 -17.12 17.95
CA ARG A 162 3.04 -17.69 19.29
C ARG A 162 2.01 -18.82 19.30
N ILE A 163 0.83 -18.61 18.72
CA ILE A 163 -0.23 -19.64 18.65
C ILE A 163 0.28 -20.88 17.92
N VAL A 164 0.96 -20.70 16.78
CA VAL A 164 1.53 -21.82 16.01
C VAL A 164 2.56 -22.59 16.83
N ALA A 165 3.45 -21.90 17.55
CA ALA A 165 4.44 -22.53 18.40
C ALA A 165 3.81 -23.30 19.58
N GLU A 166 2.83 -22.70 20.26
CA GLU A 166 2.09 -23.35 21.35
C GLU A 166 1.38 -24.61 20.89
N GLU A 167 0.72 -24.56 19.72
CA GLU A 167 0.01 -25.70 19.15
C GLU A 167 0.98 -26.81 18.71
N PHE A 168 2.09 -26.45 18.07
CA PHE A 168 3.13 -27.41 17.69
C PHE A 168 3.69 -28.15 18.93
N LEU A 169 4.02 -27.42 20.00
CA LEU A 169 4.59 -28.01 21.22
C LEU A 169 3.59 -28.90 21.98
N LYS A 170 2.29 -28.56 21.99
CA LYS A 170 1.25 -29.44 22.55
C LYS A 170 1.22 -30.78 21.83
N ASN A 171 1.25 -30.76 20.50
CA ASN A 171 1.21 -31.98 19.69
C ASN A 171 2.48 -32.84 19.85
N VAL A 172 3.65 -32.21 19.96
CA VAL A 172 4.90 -32.93 20.26
C VAL A 172 4.85 -33.61 21.63
N ARG A 173 4.37 -32.92 22.68
CA ARG A 173 4.20 -33.53 24.01
C ARG A 173 3.24 -34.72 23.96
N ASN A 174 2.11 -34.57 23.26
CA ASN A 174 1.13 -35.65 23.12
C ASN A 174 1.70 -36.85 22.36
N ALA A 175 2.51 -36.63 21.32
CA ALA A 175 3.19 -37.70 20.57
C ALA A 175 4.23 -38.45 21.44
N SER A 176 4.98 -37.73 22.29
CA SER A 176 5.92 -38.35 23.23
C SER A 176 5.22 -39.19 24.31
N SER A 177 4.01 -38.80 24.75
CA SER A 177 3.18 -39.61 25.65
C SER A 177 2.72 -40.91 24.99
N ILE A 178 2.38 -40.89 23.70
CA ILE A 178 2.00 -42.10 22.94
C ILE A 178 3.21 -43.02 22.77
N GLN A 179 4.42 -42.51 22.48
CA GLN A 179 5.62 -43.34 22.44
C GLN A 179 5.92 -44.00 23.80
N ASN A 180 5.68 -43.31 24.92
CA ASN A 180 5.85 -43.86 26.27
C ASN A 180 4.79 -44.90 26.66
N VAL A 181 3.55 -44.78 26.15
CA VAL A 181 2.50 -45.79 26.34
C VAL A 181 2.73 -47.01 25.45
N VAL A 182 3.12 -46.81 24.19
CA VAL A 182 3.43 -47.91 23.26
C VAL A 182 4.64 -48.72 23.74
N THR A 183 5.68 -48.08 24.30
CA THR A 183 6.84 -48.79 24.87
C THR A 183 6.54 -49.50 26.20
N ARG A 184 5.49 -49.12 26.94
CA ARG A 184 5.03 -49.84 28.15
C ARG A 184 4.08 -51.01 27.86
N VAL A 185 3.35 -50.97 26.75
CA VAL A 185 2.30 -51.97 26.43
C VAL A 185 2.83 -53.11 25.55
N TYR A 186 3.94 -52.92 24.84
CA TYR A 186 4.56 -54.00 24.06
C TYR A 186 5.75 -54.61 24.80
N SER A 187 5.58 -55.86 25.24
CA SER A 187 6.67 -56.79 25.53
C SER A 187 7.75 -56.69 24.44
N PRO A 188 9.06 -56.73 24.78
CA PRO A 188 10.17 -56.46 23.86
C PRO A 188 10.21 -57.33 22.60
N PHE A 189 9.40 -58.40 22.51
CA PHE A 189 9.27 -59.25 21.34
C PHE A 189 8.50 -58.64 20.15
N LEU A 190 7.55 -57.71 20.38
CA LEU A 190 6.73 -57.13 19.30
C LEU A 190 7.32 -55.85 18.68
N LEU A 191 8.24 -55.19 19.39
CA LEU A 191 8.92 -53.98 18.90
C LEU A 191 9.94 -54.31 17.79
N VAL A 192 10.60 -55.47 17.87
CA VAL A 192 11.59 -55.91 16.87
C VAL A 192 10.92 -56.21 15.52
N THR A 193 9.72 -56.80 15.51
CA THR A 193 8.98 -57.10 14.28
C THR A 193 8.40 -55.84 13.63
N PHE A 194 8.00 -54.84 14.43
CA PHE A 194 7.49 -53.56 13.92
C PHE A 194 8.60 -52.71 13.28
N PHE A 195 9.79 -52.64 13.90
CA PHE A 195 10.95 -51.92 13.32
C PHE A 195 11.49 -52.58 12.04
N LEU A 196 11.46 -53.90 11.93
CA LEU A 196 11.81 -54.61 10.70
C LEU A 196 10.81 -54.37 9.56
N LYS A 197 9.53 -54.14 9.87
CA LYS A 197 8.50 -53.82 8.87
C LYS A 197 8.56 -52.37 8.36
N LEU A 198 9.05 -51.44 9.19
CA LEU A 198 9.23 -50.02 8.82
C LEU A 198 10.43 -49.78 7.90
N ARG A 199 11.40 -50.70 7.81
CA ARG A 199 12.59 -50.53 6.94
C ARG A 199 12.29 -50.71 5.43
N ASN A 200 11.10 -51.19 5.05
CA ASN A 200 10.82 -51.65 3.68
C ASN A 200 9.64 -50.97 2.95
N ASN A 201 9.09 -49.84 3.42
CA ASN A 201 7.96 -49.19 2.73
C ASN A 201 8.26 -47.76 2.25
N SER A 202 8.35 -47.60 0.93
CA SER A 202 8.60 -46.37 0.15
C SER A 202 7.43 -45.38 0.10
N LEU A 203 6.44 -45.49 0.99
CA LEU A 203 5.16 -44.75 0.91
C LEU A 203 5.06 -43.52 1.83
N LEU A 204 6.10 -43.19 2.60
CA LEU A 204 6.11 -42.04 3.52
C LEU A 204 6.38 -40.68 2.85
N SER A 205 6.60 -40.62 1.54
CA SER A 205 6.84 -39.36 0.81
C SER A 205 5.56 -38.59 0.47
N THR A 206 4.40 -39.24 0.39
CA THR A 206 3.20 -38.63 -0.19
C THR A 206 2.30 -37.96 0.84
N VAL A 207 2.33 -38.40 2.10
CA VAL A 207 1.47 -37.86 3.17
C VAL A 207 2.03 -36.55 3.75
N LEU A 208 3.33 -36.29 3.61
CA LEU A 208 3.97 -35.05 4.12
C LEU A 208 3.72 -33.83 3.23
N MET A 209 3.38 -34.02 1.94
CA MET A 209 3.13 -32.90 1.01
C MET A 209 1.68 -32.39 1.03
N THR A 210 0.71 -33.19 1.46
CA THR A 210 -0.71 -32.80 1.45
C THR A 210 -1.10 -31.93 2.66
N VAL A 211 -0.28 -31.88 3.72
CA VAL A 211 -0.59 -31.15 4.96
C VAL A 211 -0.08 -29.69 4.94
N LEU A 212 0.68 -29.29 3.92
CA LEU A 212 1.25 -27.94 3.82
C LEU A 212 0.46 -26.96 2.92
N THR A 213 -0.64 -27.38 2.29
CA THR A 213 -1.33 -26.55 1.28
C THR A 213 -2.61 -25.85 1.71
N ASP A 214 -3.26 -26.25 2.82
CA ASP A 214 -4.55 -25.65 3.19
C ASP A 214 -4.51 -24.94 4.55
N GLY A 215 -4.33 -23.62 4.50
CA GLY A 215 -4.50 -22.72 5.64
C GLY A 215 -5.95 -22.19 5.75
N PRO A 216 -6.50 -22.01 6.96
CA PRO A 216 -7.86 -21.55 7.14
C PRO A 216 -7.99 -20.04 6.85
N LYS A 217 -8.98 -19.68 6.01
CA LYS A 217 -9.37 -18.30 5.73
C LYS A 217 -10.26 -17.78 6.86
N GLN A 218 -9.74 -16.86 7.69
CA GLN A 218 -10.58 -16.06 8.58
C GLN A 218 -10.97 -14.73 7.93
N ALA A 219 -12.27 -14.48 7.93
CA ALA A 219 -12.91 -13.25 7.50
C ALA A 219 -12.78 -12.18 8.59
N GLY A 220 -11.81 -11.29 8.43
CA GLY A 220 -11.75 -10.01 9.14
C GLY A 220 -11.70 -8.90 8.08
N GLY A 221 -12.68 -8.01 8.09
CA GLY A 221 -12.75 -6.86 7.18
C GLY A 221 -11.48 -6.04 7.26
N THR A 222 -10.60 -6.22 6.28
CA THR A 222 -9.25 -5.62 6.26
C THR A 222 -9.35 -4.14 5.84
N LEU A 223 -8.42 -3.30 6.29
CA LEU A 223 -8.23 -1.90 5.85
C LEU A 223 -8.18 -1.75 4.31
N LYS A 224 -7.85 -2.84 3.57
CA LYS A 224 -8.03 -2.96 2.11
C LYS A 224 -9.41 -2.56 1.63
N GLY A 225 -10.46 -3.00 2.36
CA GLY A 225 -11.84 -2.58 2.13
C GLY A 225 -12.03 -1.12 2.51
N GLN A 226 -11.56 -0.69 3.69
CA GLN A 226 -11.82 0.66 4.19
C GLN A 226 -11.11 1.78 3.41
N ILE A 227 -9.88 1.59 2.92
CA ILE A 227 -9.18 2.56 2.05
C ILE A 227 -9.81 2.58 0.66
N SER A 228 -10.10 1.41 0.06
CA SER A 228 -10.79 1.35 -1.24
C SER A 228 -12.18 1.99 -1.17
N THR A 229 -12.96 1.67 -0.14
CA THR A 229 -14.28 2.26 0.12
C THR A 229 -14.18 3.73 0.49
N ARG A 230 -13.11 4.21 1.14
CA ARG A 230 -12.87 5.65 1.38
C ARG A 230 -12.48 6.40 0.12
N VAL A 231 -11.65 5.84 -0.75
CA VAL A 231 -11.34 6.44 -2.07
C VAL A 231 -12.62 6.52 -2.92
N GLU A 232 -13.43 5.45 -2.94
CA GLU A 232 -14.76 5.46 -3.56
C GLU A 232 -15.71 6.49 -2.92
N ASN A 233 -15.70 6.61 -1.58
CA ASN A 233 -16.53 7.57 -0.85
C ASN A 233 -16.03 9.01 -1.01
N TYR A 234 -14.73 9.25 -1.18
CA TYR A 234 -14.17 10.55 -1.56
C TYR A 234 -14.67 10.94 -2.94
N ARG A 235 -14.60 10.01 -3.91
CA ARG A 235 -15.14 10.19 -5.26
C ARG A 235 -16.64 10.50 -5.26
N ARG A 236 -17.43 9.80 -4.44
CA ARG A 236 -18.88 10.07 -4.26
C ARG A 236 -19.18 11.38 -3.53
N LYS A 237 -18.44 11.74 -2.48
CA LYS A 237 -18.65 13.00 -1.74
C LYS A 237 -18.30 14.22 -2.60
N THR A 238 -17.25 14.16 -3.41
CA THR A 238 -16.93 15.22 -4.37
C THR A 238 -17.93 15.29 -5.52
N ALA A 239 -18.58 14.17 -5.89
CA ALA A 239 -19.66 14.17 -6.88
C ALA A 239 -20.97 14.76 -6.33
N ASN A 240 -21.33 14.45 -5.07
CA ASN A 240 -22.52 15.00 -4.43
C ASN A 240 -22.40 16.49 -4.07
N GLN A 241 -21.21 16.98 -3.70
CA GLN A 241 -20.99 18.41 -3.46
C GLN A 241 -21.06 19.25 -4.74
N ARG A 242 -20.85 18.65 -5.92
CA ARG A 242 -21.12 19.31 -7.22
C ARG A 242 -22.61 19.39 -7.56
N GLY A 243 -23.46 18.60 -6.90
CA GLY A 243 -24.91 18.56 -7.16
C GLY A 243 -25.70 19.71 -6.51
N ASP A 244 -25.12 20.39 -5.52
CA ASP A 244 -25.85 21.39 -4.72
C ASP A 244 -25.60 22.84 -5.16
N GLU A 245 -24.56 23.11 -5.95
CA GLU A 245 -24.21 24.48 -6.40
C GLU A 245 -24.35 24.74 -7.91
N THR A 246 -24.83 23.77 -8.70
CA THR A 246 -25.10 24.01 -10.13
C THR A 246 -26.51 23.60 -10.53
N ARG A 247 -27.53 24.31 -9.99
CA ARG A 247 -28.78 24.55 -10.75
C ARG A 247 -28.52 25.67 -11.75
N GLY A 248 -27.81 25.32 -12.82
CA GLY A 248 -27.50 26.24 -13.91
C GLY A 248 -26.86 25.47 -15.05
N ASN A 249 -27.69 25.04 -15.99
CA ASN A 249 -27.40 24.51 -17.33
C ASN A 249 -25.92 24.20 -17.64
N ARG A 250 -25.58 22.92 -17.79
CA ARG A 250 -24.58 22.43 -18.77
C ARG A 250 -24.71 20.91 -19.00
N PRO A 251 -24.33 20.40 -20.20
CA PRO A 251 -24.92 19.22 -20.81
C PRO A 251 -24.43 17.89 -20.22
N ILE A 252 -25.34 16.92 -20.21
CA ILE A 252 -25.12 15.53 -19.83
C ILE A 252 -24.33 14.83 -20.95
N TRP A 253 -23.06 14.51 -20.70
CA TRP A 253 -22.33 13.55 -21.54
C TRP A 253 -22.26 12.19 -20.82
N ARG A 254 -23.05 11.23 -21.31
CA ARG A 254 -22.94 9.81 -20.94
C ARG A 254 -21.64 9.26 -21.53
N CYS A 255 -20.78 8.71 -20.68
CA CYS A 255 -19.57 8.02 -21.13
C CYS A 255 -19.97 6.67 -21.75
N HIS A 256 -19.92 6.56 -23.08
CA HIS A 256 -20.03 5.28 -23.77
C HIS A 256 -18.76 4.45 -23.56
N ARG A 257 -18.99 3.18 -23.23
CA ARG A 257 -18.00 2.11 -23.00
C ARG A 257 -17.10 1.96 -24.23
N LEU A 258 -15.79 2.13 -24.08
CA LEU A 258 -14.79 1.88 -25.15
C LEU A 258 -14.77 0.39 -25.52
N HIS A 259 -14.93 0.12 -26.82
CA HIS A 259 -14.76 -1.20 -27.45
C HIS A 259 -13.26 -1.46 -27.76
N PRO A 260 -12.78 -2.71 -27.77
CA PRO A 260 -11.36 -3.03 -27.89
C PRO A 260 -10.99 -3.29 -29.35
N SER A 261 -10.63 -2.26 -30.10
CA SER A 261 -9.82 -2.40 -31.33
C SER A 261 -9.16 -1.07 -31.65
N GLY A 262 -7.83 -1.04 -31.56
CA GLY A 262 -7.03 0.15 -31.85
C GLY A 262 -7.09 0.53 -33.32
N ALA A 263 -7.70 1.68 -33.60
CA ALA A 263 -7.43 2.55 -34.75
C ALA A 263 -8.22 3.85 -34.53
N PHE A 264 -7.55 5.00 -34.55
CA PHE A 264 -8.21 6.31 -34.62
C PHE A 264 -8.25 6.78 -36.07
N PRO A 265 -9.41 7.20 -36.59
CA PRO A 265 -9.46 8.31 -37.52
C PRO A 265 -9.94 9.56 -36.77
N CYS A 266 -9.14 10.61 -36.86
CA CYS A 266 -9.55 11.97 -36.55
C CYS A 266 -10.68 12.40 -37.50
N THR A 267 -11.74 13.00 -36.96
CA THR A 267 -12.42 14.14 -37.61
C THR A 267 -12.99 15.06 -36.54
N HIS A 268 -12.59 16.33 -36.63
CA HIS A 268 -13.21 17.49 -35.98
C HIS A 268 -14.68 17.61 -36.39
N GLU A 269 -15.53 18.08 -35.48
CA GLU A 269 -16.54 19.08 -35.85
C GLU A 269 -16.95 19.89 -34.63
N TYR A 270 -16.85 21.21 -34.79
CA TYR A 270 -17.30 22.23 -33.86
C TYR A 270 -18.83 22.33 -33.92
N GLN A 271 -19.47 22.40 -32.75
CA GLN A 271 -20.55 23.34 -32.44
C GLN A 271 -20.74 23.45 -30.93
#